data_AF-A0A9D4TCY3-F1
#
_entry.id   AF-A0A9D4TCY3-F1
#
_cell.length_a   1.000
_cell.length_b   1.000
_cell.length_c   1.000
_cell.angle_alpha   90.00
_cell.angle_beta   90.00
_cell.angle_gamma   90.00
#
_symmetry.space_group_name_H-M   'P 1'
#
loop_
_entity.id
_entity.type
_entity.pdbx_description
1 polymer ?
#
loop_
_entity_poly.entity_id
_entity_poly.type
_entity_poly.pdbx_seq_one_letter_code
_entity_poly.pdbx_strand_id
1 'polypeptide(L)'
;MVYCAVVGCKSRTYTKAEKEKAKQNSRNLSNFWFFKIPKVRVHECGKTRQLSQRRQREWIARLKRKGVADNPQKYKVCCRHFLSGPQSPVGAAGSARAFRLTSCTGIGT
;
A
#
# COMPACT_ATOMS: atom_id res chain seq x y z
N MET A 1 0.74 -12.85 9.40
CA MET A 1 0.86 -11.42 9.74
C MET A 1 1.47 -10.67 8.55
N VAL A 2 0.90 -9.55 8.11
CA VAL A 2 1.35 -8.84 6.89
C VAL A 2 2.09 -7.56 7.24
N TYR A 3 3.25 -7.38 6.62
CA TYR A 3 4.09 -6.19 6.76
C TYR A 3 4.01 -5.30 5.52
N CYS A 4 4.24 -4.01 5.71
CA CYS A 4 4.39 -3.11 4.58
C CYS A 4 5.63 -3.46 3.74
N ALA A 5 5.49 -3.38 2.42
CA ALA A 5 6.53 -3.66 1.47
C ALA A 5 7.58 -2.54 1.36
N VAL A 6 7.23 -1.32 1.77
CA VAL A 6 8.08 -0.14 1.68
C VAL A 6 9.25 -0.26 2.66
N VAL A 7 10.47 -0.04 2.16
CA VAL A 7 11.68 -0.04 2.98
C VAL A 7 11.56 1.01 4.10
N GLY A 8 11.84 0.61 5.35
CA GLY A 8 11.74 1.48 6.52
C GLY A 8 10.34 1.61 7.14
N CYS A 9 9.29 1.09 6.49
CA CYS A 9 7.94 1.15 7.04
C CYS A 9 7.69 0.02 8.07
N LYS A 10 7.38 0.40 9.31
CA LYS A 10 7.06 -0.52 10.41
C LYS A 10 5.56 -0.87 10.50
N SER A 11 4.73 -0.37 9.59
CA SER A 11 3.30 -0.69 9.57
C SER A 11 3.07 -2.17 9.29
N ARG A 12 2.28 -2.81 10.17
CA ARG A 12 1.94 -4.23 10.13
C ARG A 12 0.45 -4.44 10.45
N THR A 13 -0.14 -5.52 9.98
CA THR A 13 -1.51 -5.91 10.36
C THR A 13 -1.51 -6.52 11.76
N TYR A 14 -2.45 -6.11 12.61
CA TYR A 14 -2.63 -6.72 13.93
C TYR A 14 -3.42 -8.03 13.85
N THR A 15 -3.04 -9.00 14.66
CA THR A 15 -3.82 -10.22 14.90
C THR A 15 -5.10 -9.90 15.67
N LYS A 16 -6.09 -10.80 15.66
CA LYS A 16 -7.34 -10.63 16.42
C LYS A 16 -7.05 -10.41 17.92
N ALA A 17 -6.15 -11.19 18.49
CA ALA A 17 -5.76 -11.06 19.89
C ALA A 17 -5.09 -9.71 20.20
N GLU A 18 -4.22 -9.19 19.33
CA GLU A 18 -3.62 -7.86 19.50
C GLU A 18 -4.64 -6.73 19.39
N LYS A 19 -5.64 -6.86 18.50
CA LYS A 19 -6.75 -5.91 18.39
C LYS A 19 -7.60 -5.88 19.65
N GLU A 20 -7.90 -7.06 20.21
CA GLU A 20 -8.68 -7.17 21.44
C GLU A 20 -7.94 -6.55 22.64
N LYS A 21 -6.64 -6.87 22.80
CA LYS A 21 -5.78 -6.25 23.83
C LYS A 21 -5.66 -4.73 23.67
N ALA A 22 -5.57 -4.25 22.43
CA ALA A 22 -5.50 -2.82 22.15
C ALA A 22 -6.80 -2.08 22.48
N LYS A 23 -7.95 -2.69 22.19
CA LYS A 23 -9.28 -2.18 22.55
C LYS A 23 -9.42 -2.07 24.07
N GLN A 24 -8.92 -3.06 24.79
CA GLN A 24 -8.91 -3.08 26.26
C GLN A 24 -7.91 -2.08 26.88
N ASN A 25 -6.80 -1.79 26.20
CA ASN A 25 -5.75 -0.89 26.72
C ASN A 25 -5.90 0.57 26.23
N SER A 26 -7.03 0.93 25.59
CA SER A 26 -7.24 2.26 24.98
C SER A 26 -6.10 2.73 24.07
N ARG A 27 -5.28 1.81 23.54
CA ARG A 27 -4.22 2.15 22.59
C ARG A 27 -4.85 2.41 21.25
N ASN A 28 -4.56 3.56 20.67
CA ASN A 28 -5.06 3.95 19.36
C ASN A 28 -4.42 3.06 18.28
N LEU A 29 -5.03 1.90 18.03
CA LEU A 29 -4.66 1.02 16.93
C LEU A 29 -5.18 1.66 15.64
N SER A 30 -4.34 2.50 15.03
CA SER A 30 -4.61 3.03 13.70
C SER A 30 -4.76 1.87 12.72
N ASN A 31 -6.00 1.60 12.32
CA ASN A 31 -6.35 0.55 11.35
C ASN A 31 -5.76 0.93 9.98
N PHE A 32 -4.56 0.44 9.68
CA PHE A 32 -3.98 0.62 8.35
C PHE A 32 -4.68 -0.28 7.33
N TRP A 33 -5.16 0.32 6.25
CA TRP A 33 -5.52 -0.44 5.07
C TRP A 33 -4.25 -0.89 4.35
N PHE A 34 -4.20 -2.14 3.92
CA PHE A 34 -3.11 -2.68 3.11
C PHE A 34 -3.56 -2.93 1.67
N PHE A 35 -2.88 -2.29 0.71
CA PHE A 35 -3.14 -2.42 -0.73
C PHE A 35 -2.19 -3.43 -1.36
N LYS A 36 -2.69 -4.23 -2.30
CA LYS A 36 -1.88 -5.18 -3.08
C LYS A 36 -1.21 -4.46 -4.25
N ILE A 37 -0.04 -4.94 -4.67
CA ILE A 37 0.61 -4.46 -5.90
C ILE A 37 -0.28 -4.82 -7.10
N PRO A 38 -0.53 -3.90 -8.05
CA PRO A 38 -1.35 -4.17 -9.23
C PRO A 38 -0.87 -5.41 -9.99
N LYS A 39 -1.80 -6.29 -10.35
CA LYS A 39 -1.55 -7.43 -11.26
C LYS A 39 -1.60 -6.93 -12.70
N VAL A 40 -0.70 -7.43 -13.55
CA VAL A 40 -0.78 -7.21 -14.99
C VAL A 40 -2.01 -7.91 -15.54
N ARG A 41 -2.86 -7.15 -16.23
CA ARG A 41 -4.09 -7.68 -16.84
C ARG A 41 -3.75 -8.20 -18.24
N VAL A 42 -3.46 -9.50 -18.32
CA VAL A 42 -2.98 -10.15 -19.56
C VAL A 42 -4.09 -10.51 -20.54
N HIS A 43 -5.32 -10.72 -20.05
CA HIS A 43 -6.47 -11.13 -20.86
C HIS A 43 -7.30 -9.96 -21.39
N GLU A 44 -6.92 -8.73 -21.06
CA GLU A 44 -7.63 -7.52 -21.51
C GLU A 44 -6.97 -6.92 -22.76
N CYS A 45 -7.57 -5.88 -23.32
CA CYS A 45 -7.06 -5.21 -24.52
C CYS A 45 -5.60 -4.75 -24.34
N GLY A 46 -4.86 -4.67 -25.46
CA GLY A 46 -3.43 -4.36 -25.47
C GLY A 46 -3.07 -3.07 -24.73
N LYS A 47 -3.92 -2.04 -24.83
CA LYS A 47 -3.75 -0.76 -24.09
C LYS A 47 -3.81 -0.96 -22.57
N THR A 48 -4.76 -1.75 -22.07
CA THR A 48 -4.88 -2.00 -20.63
C THR A 48 -3.76 -2.89 -20.11
N ARG A 49 -3.29 -3.84 -20.91
CA ARG A 49 -2.08 -4.62 -20.60
C ARG A 49 -0.86 -3.72 -20.43
N GLN A 50 -0.61 -2.81 -21.37
CA GLN A 50 0.53 -1.88 -21.29
C GLN A 50 0.43 -0.96 -20.07
N LEU A 51 -0.76 -0.39 -19.80
CA LEU A 51 -0.98 0.46 -18.64
C LEU A 51 -0.78 -0.28 -17.31
N SER A 52 -1.28 -1.51 -17.20
CA SER A 52 -1.12 -2.32 -15.99
C SER A 52 0.33 -2.74 -15.77
N GLN A 53 1.07 -3.08 -16.83
CA GLN A 53 2.52 -3.32 -16.77
C GLN A 53 3.30 -2.08 -16.33
N ARG A 54 2.98 -0.91 -16.89
CA ARG A 54 3.62 0.35 -16.49
C ARG A 54 3.38 0.64 -15.01
N ARG A 55 2.13 0.55 -14.54
CA ARG A 55 1.78 0.77 -13.12
C ARG A 55 2.51 -0.20 -12.19
N GLN A 56 2.60 -1.47 -12.56
CA GLN A 56 3.30 -2.47 -11.75
C GLN A 56 4.80 -2.17 -11.67
N ARG A 57 5.43 -1.83 -12.80
CA ARG A 57 6.86 -1.44 -12.84
C ARG A 57 7.14 -0.21 -11.97
N GLU A 58 6.28 0.81 -12.05
CA GLU A 58 6.41 2.01 -11.22
C GLU A 58 6.30 1.69 -9.72
N TRP A 59 5.40 0.80 -9.33
CA TRP A 59 5.29 0.34 -7.94
C TRP A 59 6.55 -0.38 -7.47
N ILE A 60 7.06 -1.34 -8.24
CA ILE A 60 8.25 -2.11 -7.90
C ILE A 60 9.47 -1.19 -7.77
N ALA A 61 9.65 -0.29 -8.73
CA ALA A 61 10.75 0.69 -8.72
C ALA A 61 10.71 1.58 -7.48
N ARG A 62 9.52 2.00 -7.04
CA ARG A 62 9.34 2.86 -5.86
C ARG A 62 9.54 2.12 -4.53
N LEU A 63 9.31 0.81 -4.49
CA LEU A 63 9.54 0.00 -3.29
C LEU A 63 11.03 -0.22 -2.99
N LYS A 64 11.90 -0.17 -4.02
CA LYS A 64 13.36 -0.38 -3.91
C LYS A 64 13.77 -1.62 -3.08
N ARG A 65 12.94 -2.66 -3.05
CA ARG A 65 13.16 -3.89 -2.29
C ARG A 65 13.51 -5.04 -3.22
N LYS A 66 14.61 -5.75 -2.91
CA LYS A 66 15.02 -6.98 -3.62
C LYS A 66 13.96 -8.06 -3.43
N GLY A 67 13.68 -8.86 -4.46
CA GLY A 67 12.73 -9.97 -4.38
C GLY A 67 11.24 -9.60 -4.56
N VAL A 68 10.91 -8.32 -4.81
CA VAL A 68 9.52 -7.92 -5.08
C VAL A 68 9.10 -8.25 -6.51
N ALA A 69 10.02 -8.16 -7.46
CA ALA A 69 9.75 -8.42 -8.87
C ALA A 69 9.36 -9.88 -9.13
N ASP A 70 9.95 -10.83 -8.40
CA ASP A 70 9.71 -12.26 -8.56
C ASP A 70 8.28 -12.66 -8.14
N ASN A 71 7.73 -11.98 -7.12
CA ASN A 71 6.37 -12.24 -6.68
C ASN A 71 5.70 -11.01 -6.07
N PRO A 72 5.27 -10.03 -6.90
CA PRO A 72 4.71 -8.77 -6.42
C PRO A 72 3.41 -8.95 -5.65
N GLN A 73 2.68 -10.05 -5.90
CA GLN A 73 1.38 -10.32 -5.27
C GLN A 73 1.49 -10.73 -3.79
N LYS A 74 2.66 -11.20 -3.34
CA LYS A 74 2.91 -11.49 -1.92
C LYS A 74 3.06 -10.21 -1.07
N TYR A 75 3.39 -9.09 -1.70
CA TYR A 75 3.69 -7.85 -1.01
C TYR A 75 2.46 -6.94 -0.91
N LYS A 76 2.33 -6.24 0.22
CA LYS A 76 1.28 -5.23 0.44
C LYS A 76 1.88 -3.93 0.94
N VAL A 77 1.22 -2.82 0.63
CA VAL A 77 1.65 -1.47 1.00
C VAL A 77 0.58 -0.86 1.90
N CYS A 78 0.94 -0.22 3.02
CA CYS A 78 -0.04 0.43 3.88
C CYS A 78 -0.54 1.76 3.29
N CYS A 79 -1.73 2.18 3.70
CA CYS A 79 -2.39 3.40 3.23
C CYS A 79 -1.58 4.69 3.40
N ARG A 80 -0.63 4.72 4.35
CA ARG A 80 0.25 5.87 4.63
C ARG A 80 1.12 6.30 3.45
N HIS A 81 1.40 5.39 2.51
CA HIS A 81 2.23 5.67 1.34
C HIS A 81 1.44 6.16 0.12
N PHE A 82 0.12 6.30 0.28
CA PHE A 82 -0.73 6.90 -0.72
C PHE A 82 -1.08 8.31 -0.26
N LEU A 83 -1.08 9.25 -1.20
CA LEU A 83 -1.64 10.56 -0.92
C LEU A 83 -3.11 10.37 -0.55
N SER A 84 -3.46 10.67 0.70
CA SER A 84 -4.82 11.04 1.06
C SER A 84 -5.08 12.41 0.45
N GLY A 85 -5.45 12.45 -0.83
CA GLY A 85 -6.25 13.58 -1.29
C GLY A 85 -7.55 13.62 -0.48
N PRO A 86 -8.11 14.79 -0.16
CA PRO A 86 -9.44 14.88 0.44
C PRO A 86 -10.45 14.39 -0.59
N GLN A 87 -10.86 13.13 -0.54
CA GLN A 87 -11.95 12.63 -1.36
C GLN A 87 -12.85 11.76 -0.45
N SER A 88 -13.90 12.43 0.01
CA SER A 88 -15.18 12.00 0.56
C SER A 88 -15.60 10.53 0.27
N PRO A 89 -16.45 9.91 1.13
CA PRO A 89 -17.27 8.79 0.68
C PRO A 89 -18.10 9.21 -0.55
N VAL A 90 -18.61 8.23 -1.29
CA VAL A 90 -19.36 8.30 -2.56
C VAL A 90 -18.59 8.61 -3.86
N GLY A 91 -18.48 7.55 -4.68
CA GLY A 91 -18.59 7.55 -6.13
C GLY A 91 -17.73 8.54 -6.94
N ALA A 92 -16.56 8.11 -7.41
CA ALA A 92 -16.00 8.67 -8.65
C ALA A 92 -15.09 7.66 -9.34
N ALA A 93 -15.42 7.44 -10.61
CA ALA A 93 -14.68 6.64 -11.57
C ALA A 93 -13.23 7.11 -11.73
N GLY A 94 -12.37 6.14 -12.06
CA GLY A 94 -11.07 6.30 -12.70
C GLY A 94 -10.28 7.57 -12.42
N SER A 95 -9.43 7.59 -11.38
CA SER A 95 -8.28 8.49 -11.39
C SER A 95 -7.07 7.87 -10.70
N ALA A 96 -5.94 7.97 -11.38
CA ALA A 96 -4.66 7.37 -11.03
C ALA A 96 -4.20 7.86 -9.66
N ARG A 97 -4.28 6.99 -8.65
CA ARG A 97 -3.68 7.29 -7.33
C ARG A 97 -2.16 7.26 -7.43
N ALA A 98 -1.60 8.45 -7.58
CA ALA A 98 -0.16 8.71 -7.56
C ALA A 98 0.43 8.34 -6.19
N PHE A 99 1.39 7.42 -6.21
CA PHE A 99 2.24 7.05 -5.07
C PHE A 99 3.34 8.11 -4.93
N ARG A 100 3.11 9.20 -4.19
CA ARG A 100 4.23 10.06 -3.76
C ARG A 100 4.85 9.46 -2.50
N LEU A 101 6.14 9.15 -2.59
CA LEU A 101 7.00 8.97 -1.43
C LEU A 101 7.22 10.35 -0.82
N THR A 102 6.47 10.70 0.23
CA THR A 102 6.93 11.75 1.13
C THR A 102 8.14 11.16 1.86
N SER A 103 9.32 11.61 1.43
CA SER A 103 10.59 11.35 2.09
C SER A 103 10.67 12.26 3.32
N CYS A 104 11.00 11.68 4.48
CA CYS A 104 11.44 12.36 5.71
C CYS A 104 10.38 13.28 6.37
N THR A 105 10.20 13.48 7.67
CA THR A 105 10.99 13.29 8.91
C THR A 105 9.99 13.55 10.06
N GLY A 106 10.20 12.99 11.25
CA GLY A 106 9.39 13.34 12.43
C GLY A 106 9.43 12.32 13.56
N ILE A 107 10.62 12.12 14.15
CA ILE A 107 10.79 11.64 15.53
C ILE A 107 11.02 12.90 16.39
N GLY A 108 10.47 12.92 17.60
CA GLY A 108 10.79 13.88 18.67
C GLY A 108 9.80 15.04 18.71
N THR A 109 9.18 15.35 19.85
CA THR A 109 9.63 15.22 21.24
C THR A 109 8.73 14.37 22.11
#